data_AF-A0A920BNH6-F1
#
_entry.id   AF-A0A920BNH6-F1
#
_cell.length_a   1.000
_cell.length_b   1.000
_cell.length_c   1.000
_cell.angle_alpha   90.00
_cell.angle_beta   90.00
_cell.angle_gamma   90.00
#
_symmetry.space_group_name_H-M   'P 1'
#
loop_
_entity.id
_entity.type
_entity.pdbx_description
1 polymer ?
#
loop_
_entity_poly.entity_id
_entity_poly.type
_entity_poly.pdbx_seq_one_letter_code
_entity_poly.pdbx_strand_id
1 'polypeptide(L)'
;MKESPVDIIPNLRCWNSMKLTPTGMTLWNLLKISSSILAVELTGSSTVSFDGKDIDLSAPWRRASMLELILEQTGHVISLETPIDELRALCEQYDIEVQSSYGPGKLILELYEKTVEPNLWNPCFVTEYPKEVSPLSRDHRDKDGLTERFEGIIAGREILNGFSELVDSEEQMERFKDQLEKGQSGDEEAMGVDTDYIRALEFGLPPTGGIGIGIDRLVMMLADVQTIRDVVLFPTLRPEQ
;
A
#
# COMPACT_ATOMS: atom_id res chain seq x y z
N MET A 1 -4.74 46.70 -1.90
CA MET A 1 -5.93 45.82 -1.82
C MET A 1 -6.03 45.02 -3.09
N LYS A 2 -5.69 43.73 -3.03
CA LYS A 2 -6.28 42.62 -3.80
C LYS A 2 -5.80 41.35 -3.10
N GLU A 3 -6.78 40.55 -2.70
CA GLU A 3 -6.75 39.58 -1.60
C GLU A 3 -5.99 38.30 -1.95
N SER A 4 -5.41 37.68 -0.91
CA SER A 4 -4.86 36.32 -0.94
C SER A 4 -5.98 35.29 -0.74
N PRO A 5 -5.96 34.14 -1.43
CA PRO A 5 -6.75 32.99 -1.03
C PRO A 5 -5.89 32.07 -0.17
N VAL A 6 -5.82 32.36 1.14
CA VAL A 6 -5.51 31.37 2.17
C VAL A 6 -6.79 31.29 2.98
N ASP A 7 -7.48 30.16 2.91
CA ASP A 7 -8.36 29.61 3.95
C ASP A 7 -9.40 28.67 3.31
N ILE A 8 -9.06 27.38 3.20
CA ILE A 8 -10.07 26.33 3.22
C ILE A 8 -9.53 25.19 4.10
N ILE A 9 -10.38 24.78 5.05
CA ILE A 9 -10.33 23.63 5.99
C ILE A 9 -10.04 24.03 7.46
N PRO A 10 -11.09 24.39 8.22
CA PRO A 10 -11.07 24.29 9.68
C PRO A 10 -11.34 22.84 10.11
N ASN A 11 -10.63 22.37 11.15
CA ASN A 11 -10.75 21.08 11.84
C ASN A 11 -9.95 19.89 11.28
N LEU A 12 -8.62 19.92 11.46
CA LEU A 12 -7.77 18.73 11.51
C LEU A 12 -7.95 18.03 12.87
N ARG A 13 -8.77 16.98 12.92
CA ARG A 13 -8.57 15.89 13.87
C ARG A 13 -7.45 15.01 13.34
N CYS A 14 -6.58 14.53 14.22
CA CYS A 14 -5.35 13.79 13.91
C CYS A 14 -5.61 12.61 12.96
N TRP A 15 -5.07 12.71 11.75
CA TRP A 15 -4.89 11.60 10.81
C TRP A 15 -3.49 11.78 10.20
N ASN A 16 -2.53 10.89 10.54
CA ASN A 16 -1.14 10.93 10.04
C ASN A 16 -1.00 10.46 8.58
N SER A 17 -2.12 10.31 7.86
CA SER A 17 -2.16 9.87 6.46
C SER A 17 -2.75 10.97 5.57
N MET A 18 -2.01 11.42 4.55
CA MET A 18 -2.54 12.33 3.53
C MET A 18 -3.25 11.54 2.43
N LYS A 19 -4.55 11.78 2.23
CA LYS A 19 -5.34 11.20 1.13
C LYS A 19 -5.56 12.22 0.02
N LEU A 20 -5.12 11.89 -1.21
CA LEU A 20 -5.39 12.69 -2.41
C LEU A 20 -6.29 11.89 -3.35
N THR A 21 -7.20 12.57 -4.05
CA THR A 21 -8.15 11.96 -5.00
C THR A 21 -7.99 12.42 -6.47
N PRO A 22 -6.92 12.05 -7.20
CA PRO A 22 -6.78 12.31 -8.64
C PRO A 22 -7.19 11.10 -9.51
N THR A 23 -7.52 11.28 -10.78
CA THR A 23 -7.69 10.15 -11.74
C THR A 23 -6.41 9.34 -11.89
N GLY A 24 -6.48 8.01 -12.10
CA GLY A 24 -5.34 7.08 -12.03
C GLY A 24 -4.09 7.44 -12.87
N MET A 25 -4.25 8.06 -14.05
CA MET A 25 -3.13 8.54 -14.87
C MET A 25 -2.43 9.79 -14.29
N THR A 26 -3.12 10.52 -13.41
CA THR A 26 -2.66 11.73 -12.71
C THR A 26 -1.89 11.39 -11.44
N LEU A 27 -2.23 10.31 -10.73
CA LEU A 27 -1.52 9.83 -9.53
C LEU A 27 -0.05 9.51 -9.81
N TRP A 28 0.23 8.84 -10.93
CA TRP A 28 1.60 8.52 -11.34
C TRP A 28 2.46 9.76 -11.58
N ASN A 29 1.87 10.82 -12.13
CA ASN A 29 2.57 12.07 -12.36
C ASN A 29 2.77 12.83 -11.04
N LEU A 30 1.79 12.82 -10.14
CA LEU A 30 1.90 13.44 -8.82
C LEU A 30 2.99 12.77 -7.96
N LEU A 31 3.12 11.45 -8.01
CA LEU A 31 4.11 10.68 -7.25
C LEU A 31 5.54 10.79 -7.77
N LYS A 32 5.71 10.84 -9.10
CA LYS A 32 7.01 11.12 -9.74
C LYS A 32 7.53 12.51 -9.36
N ILE A 33 6.61 13.45 -9.16
CA ILE A 33 6.92 14.83 -8.85
C ILE A 33 7.14 14.99 -7.34
N SER A 34 6.34 14.37 -6.46
CA SER A 34 6.35 14.69 -5.03
C SER A 34 7.51 14.12 -4.22
N SER A 35 7.95 12.89 -4.46
CA SER A 35 8.96 12.22 -3.61
C SER A 35 10.37 12.77 -3.81
N SER A 36 10.81 12.91 -5.07
CA SER A 36 12.10 13.52 -5.40
C SER A 36 12.13 15.02 -5.08
N ILE A 37 11.01 15.74 -5.23
CA ILE A 37 10.93 17.15 -4.83
C ILE A 37 11.03 17.26 -3.31
N LEU A 38 10.24 16.50 -2.56
CA LEU A 38 10.23 16.57 -1.10
C LEU A 38 11.59 16.19 -0.49
N ALA A 39 12.27 15.17 -1.03
CA ALA A 39 13.63 14.81 -0.61
C ALA A 39 14.61 15.97 -0.83
N VAL A 40 14.60 16.57 -2.02
CA VAL A 40 15.47 17.71 -2.35
C VAL A 40 15.12 18.95 -1.52
N GLU A 41 13.84 19.21 -1.27
CA GLU A 41 13.38 20.39 -0.55
C GLU A 41 13.69 20.32 0.95
N LEU A 42 13.65 19.12 1.54
CA LEU A 42 13.90 18.92 2.96
C LEU A 42 15.37 18.62 3.29
N THR A 43 16.08 17.90 2.40
CA THR A 43 17.45 17.43 2.68
C THR A 43 18.52 18.09 1.80
N GLY A 44 18.11 18.86 0.78
CA GLY A 44 19.01 19.45 -0.20
C GLY A 44 19.57 18.46 -1.23
N SER A 45 19.17 17.19 -1.16
CA SER A 45 19.67 16.09 -1.98
C SER A 45 18.54 15.12 -2.36
N SER A 46 18.66 14.43 -3.50
CA SER A 46 17.78 13.29 -3.80
C SER A 46 18.27 11.99 -3.14
N THR A 47 19.50 11.96 -2.65
CA THR A 47 20.09 10.83 -1.93
C THR A 47 20.04 11.08 -0.43
N VAL A 48 19.53 10.11 0.32
CA VAL A 48 19.46 10.12 1.79
C VAL A 48 20.18 8.90 2.36
N SER A 49 20.80 9.06 3.53
CA SER A 49 21.35 7.93 4.30
C SER A 49 20.25 7.37 5.18
N PHE A 50 20.05 6.06 5.14
CA PHE A 50 19.16 5.35 6.05
C PHE A 50 19.77 4.00 6.44
N ASP A 51 19.91 3.75 7.74
CA ASP A 51 20.50 2.52 8.28
C ASP A 51 21.90 2.23 7.70
N GLY A 52 22.70 3.29 7.58
CA GLY A 52 24.07 3.23 7.05
C GLY A 52 24.20 2.94 5.55
N LYS A 53 23.10 3.03 4.79
CA LYS A 53 23.09 2.87 3.34
C LYS A 53 22.54 4.12 2.66
N ASP A 54 23.16 4.48 1.55
CA ASP A 54 22.65 5.55 0.69
C ASP A 54 21.48 5.04 -0.16
N ILE A 55 20.40 5.82 -0.19
CA ILE A 55 19.19 5.56 -0.96
C ILE A 55 18.95 6.73 -1.89
N ASP A 56 18.93 6.47 -3.20
CA ASP A 56 18.58 7.47 -4.19
C ASP A 56 17.06 7.50 -4.42
N LEU A 57 16.44 8.60 -4.01
CA LEU A 57 15.02 8.88 -4.17
C LEU A 57 14.70 9.56 -5.51
N SER A 58 15.70 9.75 -6.40
CA SER A 58 15.50 10.37 -7.70
C SER A 58 14.49 9.60 -8.56
N ALA A 59 13.62 10.35 -9.25
CA ALA A 59 12.68 9.78 -10.20
C ALA A 59 13.35 9.54 -11.56
N PRO A 60 12.91 8.53 -12.34
CA PRO A 60 11.80 7.61 -12.08
C PRO A 60 12.19 6.38 -11.25
N TRP A 61 11.33 6.00 -10.30
CA TRP A 61 11.48 4.75 -9.57
C TRP A 61 11.17 3.53 -10.44
N ARG A 62 11.78 2.39 -10.09
CA ARG A 62 11.46 1.10 -10.71
C ARG A 62 9.96 0.81 -10.52
N ARG A 63 9.36 0.18 -11.53
CA ARG A 63 8.01 -0.38 -11.46
C ARG A 63 8.10 -1.84 -11.78
N ALA A 64 7.54 -2.68 -10.93
CA ALA A 64 7.52 -4.12 -11.12
C ALA A 64 6.25 -4.70 -10.51
N SER A 65 5.69 -5.73 -11.16
CA SER A 65 4.55 -6.44 -10.57
C SER A 65 4.99 -7.30 -9.39
N MET A 66 4.07 -7.58 -8.46
CA MET A 66 4.35 -8.50 -7.35
C MET A 66 4.87 -9.86 -7.85
N LEU A 67 4.25 -10.42 -8.88
CA LEU A 67 4.64 -11.71 -9.48
C LEU A 67 6.03 -11.66 -10.14
N GLU A 68 6.36 -10.56 -10.83
CA GLU A 68 7.70 -10.35 -11.41
C GLU A 68 8.77 -10.34 -10.31
N LEU A 69 8.52 -9.64 -9.20
CA LEU A 69 9.48 -9.56 -8.11
C LEU A 69 9.66 -10.90 -7.38
N ILE A 70 8.58 -11.64 -7.17
CA ILE A 70 8.66 -13.01 -6.63
C ILE A 70 9.51 -13.88 -7.56
N LEU A 71 9.28 -13.83 -8.87
CA LEU A 71 10.08 -14.58 -9.84
C LEU A 71 11.56 -14.21 -9.78
N GLU A 72 11.88 -12.91 -9.75
CA GLU A 72 13.28 -12.45 -9.67
C GLU A 72 13.99 -12.92 -8.41
N GLN A 73 13.29 -12.89 -7.27
CA GLN A 73 13.87 -13.16 -5.96
C GLN A 73 13.93 -14.66 -5.63
N THR A 74 12.92 -15.42 -6.08
CA THR A 74 12.75 -16.83 -5.70
C THR A 74 13.05 -17.80 -6.85
N GLY A 75 13.00 -17.33 -8.10
CA GLY A 75 13.10 -18.16 -9.29
C GLY A 75 11.83 -18.94 -9.64
N HIS A 76 10.77 -18.82 -8.84
CA HIS A 76 9.51 -19.53 -9.06
C HIS A 76 8.57 -18.73 -9.96
N VAL A 77 8.07 -19.37 -11.03
CA VAL A 77 7.04 -18.81 -11.90
C VAL A 77 5.69 -19.20 -11.33
N ILE A 78 4.97 -18.21 -10.79
CA ILE A 78 3.63 -18.40 -10.20
C ILE A 78 2.64 -17.37 -10.74
N SER A 79 1.36 -17.66 -10.59
CA SER A 79 0.23 -16.82 -10.96
C SER A 79 -0.99 -17.12 -10.09
N LEU A 80 -2.08 -16.37 -10.24
CA LEU A 80 -3.34 -16.63 -9.52
C LEU A 80 -3.98 -17.98 -9.88
N GLU A 81 -3.65 -18.53 -11.04
CA GLU A 81 -4.12 -19.83 -11.53
C GLU A 81 -3.22 -20.99 -11.08
N THR A 82 -2.10 -20.70 -10.42
CA THR A 82 -1.23 -21.75 -9.86
C THR A 82 -2.03 -22.58 -8.86
N PRO A 83 -1.95 -23.92 -8.92
CA PRO A 83 -2.66 -24.78 -7.98
C PRO A 83 -2.39 -24.38 -6.54
N ILE A 84 -3.46 -24.25 -5.75
CA ILE A 84 -3.35 -23.73 -4.38
C ILE A 84 -2.42 -24.56 -3.50
N ASP A 85 -2.35 -25.87 -3.71
CA ASP A 85 -1.46 -26.76 -2.95
C ASP A 85 0.02 -26.53 -3.31
N GLU A 86 0.31 -26.10 -4.54
CA GLU A 86 1.66 -25.69 -4.94
C GLU A 86 2.05 -24.38 -4.27
N LEU A 87 1.15 -23.39 -4.23
CA LEU A 87 1.38 -22.13 -3.51
C LEU A 87 1.59 -22.37 -2.01
N ARG A 88 0.85 -23.29 -1.39
CA ARG A 88 1.04 -23.66 0.02
C ARG A 88 2.38 -24.33 0.26
N ALA A 89 2.79 -25.25 -0.61
CA ALA A 89 4.10 -25.90 -0.50
C ALA A 89 5.25 -24.89 -0.64
N LEU A 90 5.10 -23.90 -1.52
CA LEU A 90 6.02 -22.77 -1.63
C LEU A 90 6.07 -21.95 -0.34
N CYS A 91 4.93 -21.58 0.23
CA CYS A 91 4.89 -20.88 1.52
C CYS A 91 5.59 -21.68 2.63
N GLU A 92 5.35 -22.99 2.72
CA GLU A 92 6.02 -23.87 3.68
C GLU A 92 7.54 -23.90 3.47
N GLN A 93 8.02 -23.94 2.23
CA GLN A 93 9.46 -23.90 1.91
C GLN A 93 10.15 -22.62 2.42
N TYR A 94 9.42 -21.51 2.54
CA TYR A 94 9.94 -20.23 3.03
C TYR A 94 9.58 -19.94 4.49
N ASP A 95 9.16 -20.95 5.25
CA ASP A 95 8.75 -20.85 6.66
C ASP A 95 7.66 -19.76 6.86
N ILE A 96 6.65 -19.78 5.99
CA ILE A 96 5.47 -18.90 6.05
C ILE A 96 4.31 -19.70 6.65
N GLU A 97 3.78 -19.21 7.76
CA GLU A 97 2.58 -19.78 8.37
C GLU A 97 1.35 -19.36 7.55
N VAL A 98 0.58 -20.34 7.08
CA VAL A 98 -0.61 -20.10 6.23
C VAL A 98 -1.86 -20.66 6.87
N GLN A 99 -2.98 -19.95 6.71
CA GLN A 99 -4.28 -20.45 7.14
C GLN A 99 -4.94 -21.28 6.04
N SER A 100 -5.76 -22.26 6.41
CA SER A 100 -6.50 -23.07 5.44
C SER A 100 -7.50 -22.26 4.61
N SER A 101 -7.95 -21.12 5.15
CA SER A 101 -8.87 -20.17 4.52
C SER A 101 -8.21 -19.30 3.44
N TYR A 102 -6.86 -19.22 3.39
CA TYR A 102 -6.16 -18.36 2.43
C TYR A 102 -6.34 -18.89 1.01
N GLY A 103 -6.80 -18.00 0.13
CA GLY A 103 -6.84 -18.24 -1.31
C GLY A 103 -5.50 -17.92 -1.98
N PRO A 104 -5.40 -18.13 -3.31
CA PRO A 104 -4.17 -17.91 -4.06
C PRO A 104 -3.61 -16.50 -3.91
N GLY A 105 -4.47 -15.47 -3.85
CA GLY A 105 -4.05 -14.08 -3.76
C GLY A 105 -3.38 -13.76 -2.42
N LYS A 106 -3.93 -14.25 -1.31
CA LYS A 106 -3.32 -14.06 0.02
C LYS A 106 -2.01 -14.84 0.14
N LEU A 107 -1.93 -16.07 -0.36
CA LEU A 107 -0.68 -16.86 -0.36
C LEU A 107 0.45 -16.16 -1.14
N ILE A 108 0.13 -15.58 -2.30
CA ILE A 108 1.10 -14.81 -3.11
C ILE A 108 1.56 -13.56 -2.35
N LEU A 109 0.65 -12.85 -1.67
CA LEU A 109 0.99 -11.70 -0.84
C LEU A 109 1.97 -12.11 0.27
N GLU A 110 1.64 -13.15 1.05
CA GLU A 110 2.50 -13.63 2.14
C GLU A 110 3.90 -14.02 1.63
N LEU A 111 3.97 -14.68 0.47
CA LEU A 111 5.24 -15.03 -0.18
C LEU A 111 6.04 -13.79 -0.54
N TYR A 112 5.40 -12.76 -1.13
CA TYR A 112 6.03 -11.49 -1.45
C TYR A 112 6.54 -10.77 -0.18
N GLU A 113 5.71 -10.64 0.85
CA GLU A 113 6.06 -9.94 2.10
C GLU A 113 7.22 -10.61 2.83
N LYS A 114 7.32 -11.95 2.77
CA LYS A 114 8.42 -12.69 3.37
C LYS A 114 9.71 -12.64 2.55
N THR A 115 9.60 -12.82 1.23
CA THR A 115 10.78 -13.11 0.39
C THR A 115 11.32 -11.90 -0.35
N VAL A 116 10.45 -10.96 -0.72
CA VAL A 116 10.77 -9.83 -1.61
C VAL A 116 10.85 -8.53 -0.82
N GLU A 117 9.79 -8.15 -0.11
CA GLU A 117 9.64 -6.78 0.43
C GLU A 117 10.85 -6.34 1.26
N PRO A 118 11.38 -7.12 2.23
CA PRO A 118 12.52 -6.70 3.05
C PRO A 118 13.82 -6.45 2.24
N ASN A 119 13.90 -6.97 1.03
CA ASN A 119 15.06 -6.87 0.15
C ASN A 119 14.98 -5.70 -0.84
N LEU A 120 13.81 -5.03 -0.96
CA LEU A 120 13.61 -3.88 -1.84
C LEU A 120 14.20 -2.60 -1.24
N TRP A 121 15.53 -2.47 -1.32
CA TRP A 121 16.24 -1.35 -0.70
C TRP A 121 16.05 -0.03 -1.47
N ASN A 122 16.17 -0.09 -2.79
CA ASN A 122 15.97 1.06 -3.65
C ASN A 122 14.48 1.32 -3.88
N PRO A 123 14.07 2.58 -4.13
CA PRO A 123 12.67 2.89 -4.34
C PRO A 123 12.05 2.12 -5.51
N CYS A 124 10.95 1.43 -5.21
CA CYS A 124 10.22 0.62 -6.17
C CYS A 124 8.71 0.81 -5.98
N PHE A 125 7.99 1.02 -7.08
CA PHE A 125 6.55 0.85 -7.11
C PHE A 125 6.24 -0.61 -7.40
N VAL A 126 5.75 -1.31 -6.39
CA VAL A 126 5.21 -2.66 -6.53
C VAL A 126 3.77 -2.53 -6.98
N THR A 127 3.40 -3.20 -8.06
CA THR A 127 2.09 -3.05 -8.70
C THR A 127 1.35 -4.37 -8.81
N GLU A 128 0.06 -4.29 -9.15
CA GLU A 128 -0.78 -5.45 -9.52
C GLU A 128 -1.01 -6.41 -8.34
N TYR A 129 -1.60 -5.87 -7.27
CA TYR A 129 -1.97 -6.67 -6.10
C TYR A 129 -3.19 -7.54 -6.39
N PRO A 130 -3.27 -8.76 -5.84
CA PRO A 130 -4.46 -9.60 -5.94
C PRO A 130 -5.72 -8.91 -5.40
N LYS A 131 -6.85 -9.13 -6.09
CA LYS A 131 -8.19 -8.66 -5.69
C LYS A 131 -8.55 -9.13 -4.29
N GLU A 132 -8.18 -10.36 -3.96
CA GLU A 132 -8.45 -11.03 -2.68
C GLU A 132 -7.98 -10.21 -1.46
N VAL A 133 -6.88 -9.47 -1.59
CA VAL A 133 -6.25 -8.67 -0.53
C VAL A 133 -6.41 -7.16 -0.74
N SER A 134 -7.24 -6.76 -1.71
CA SER A 134 -7.42 -5.36 -2.11
C SER A 134 -8.91 -5.00 -2.19
N PRO A 135 -9.64 -5.05 -1.05
CA PRO A 135 -11.09 -4.96 -1.03
C PRO A 135 -11.67 -3.61 -1.46
N LEU A 136 -10.87 -2.54 -1.49
CA LEU A 136 -11.27 -1.18 -1.89
C LEU A 136 -10.71 -0.77 -3.26
N SER A 137 -9.83 -1.59 -3.84
CA SER A 137 -9.14 -1.25 -5.08
C SER A 137 -9.92 -1.78 -6.27
N ARG A 138 -10.12 -0.93 -7.27
CA ARG A 138 -10.75 -1.31 -8.53
C ARG A 138 -9.99 -2.44 -9.21
N ASP A 139 -10.74 -3.33 -9.84
CA ASP A 139 -10.19 -4.39 -10.69
C ASP A 139 -9.28 -3.85 -11.79
N HIS A 140 -8.26 -4.63 -12.10
CA HIS A 140 -7.34 -4.34 -13.18
C HIS A 140 -8.06 -4.51 -14.52
N ARG A 141 -7.92 -3.50 -15.39
CA ARG A 141 -8.69 -3.42 -16.65
C ARG A 141 -8.44 -4.57 -17.62
N ASP A 142 -7.22 -5.09 -17.59
CA ASP A 142 -6.74 -6.09 -18.56
C ASP A 142 -6.28 -7.40 -17.91
N LYS A 143 -6.35 -7.54 -16.58
CA LYS A 143 -5.78 -8.68 -15.85
C LYS A 143 -6.75 -9.16 -14.78
N ASP A 144 -7.43 -10.26 -15.06
CA ASP A 144 -8.43 -10.82 -14.15
C ASP A 144 -7.80 -11.21 -12.80
N GLY A 145 -8.57 -11.06 -11.72
CA GLY A 145 -8.14 -11.33 -10.36
C GLY A 145 -7.10 -10.37 -9.76
N LEU A 146 -6.60 -9.39 -10.52
CA LEU A 146 -5.67 -8.36 -10.06
C LEU A 146 -6.35 -6.99 -9.94
N THR A 147 -5.72 -6.05 -9.25
CA THR A 147 -6.25 -4.69 -9.04
C THR A 147 -5.30 -3.61 -9.53
N GLU A 148 -5.83 -2.42 -9.82
CA GLU A 148 -5.03 -1.23 -10.09
C GLU A 148 -4.52 -0.59 -8.79
N ARG A 149 -3.80 -1.38 -7.99
CA ARG A 149 -3.13 -0.97 -6.75
C ARG A 149 -1.61 -1.00 -6.93
N PHE A 150 -0.95 -0.10 -6.22
CA PHE A 150 0.49 -0.09 -6.08
C PHE A 150 0.92 0.36 -4.68
N GLU A 151 2.11 -0.06 -4.27
CA GLU A 151 2.78 0.43 -3.07
C GLU A 151 4.15 0.97 -3.44
N GLY A 152 4.56 2.05 -2.77
CA GLY A 152 5.91 2.58 -2.88
C GLY A 152 6.76 2.01 -1.75
N ILE A 153 7.67 1.10 -2.09
CA ILE A 153 8.58 0.45 -1.17
C ILE A 153 9.94 1.13 -1.21
N ILE A 154 10.49 1.45 -0.05
CA ILE A 154 11.85 2.01 0.11
C ILE A 154 12.47 1.40 1.37
N ALA A 155 13.75 1.02 1.31
CA ALA A 155 14.44 0.39 2.43
C ALA A 155 13.71 -0.84 3.00
N GLY A 156 13.06 -1.60 2.11
CA GLY A 156 12.24 -2.77 2.46
C GLY A 156 11.01 -2.46 3.31
N ARG A 157 10.45 -1.26 3.17
CA ARG A 157 9.25 -0.81 3.88
C ARG A 157 8.28 -0.11 2.95
N GLU A 158 7.00 -0.37 3.13
CA GLU A 158 5.92 0.40 2.50
C GLU A 158 5.89 1.84 3.04
N ILE A 159 6.10 2.82 2.16
CA ILE A 159 6.04 4.26 2.46
C ILE A 159 4.71 4.87 2.03
N LEU A 160 4.11 4.31 0.99
CA LEU A 160 2.83 4.76 0.47
C LEU A 160 2.07 3.59 -0.17
N ASN A 161 0.76 3.70 -0.19
CA ASN A 161 -0.16 2.80 -0.88
C ASN A 161 -1.11 3.64 -1.72
N GLY A 162 -1.32 3.27 -2.98
CA GLY A 162 -2.21 3.98 -3.87
C GLY A 162 -2.97 3.03 -4.80
N PHE A 163 -4.18 3.40 -5.16
CA PHE A 163 -5.03 2.57 -6.01
C PHE A 163 -6.09 3.38 -6.73
N SER A 164 -6.59 2.86 -7.84
CA SER A 164 -7.88 3.31 -8.37
C SER A 164 -8.99 2.87 -7.41
N GLU A 165 -9.80 3.80 -6.94
CA GLU A 165 -10.89 3.52 -6.01
C GLU A 165 -11.96 2.65 -6.69
N LEU A 166 -12.47 1.66 -5.96
CA LEU A 166 -13.69 0.96 -6.35
C LEU A 166 -14.89 1.88 -6.10
N VAL A 167 -15.52 2.32 -7.19
CA VAL A 167 -16.64 3.28 -7.14
C VAL A 167 -18.02 2.63 -7.28
N ASP A 168 -18.06 1.34 -7.62
CA ASP A 168 -19.29 0.57 -7.76
C ASP A 168 -19.77 0.10 -6.38
N SER A 169 -20.93 0.60 -5.96
CA SER A 169 -21.50 0.31 -4.63
C SER A 169 -21.95 -1.14 -4.48
N GLU A 170 -22.42 -1.79 -5.56
CA GLU A 170 -22.87 -3.18 -5.51
C GLU A 170 -21.66 -4.11 -5.37
N GLU A 171 -20.62 -3.89 -6.18
CA GLU A 171 -19.38 -4.65 -6.08
C GLU A 171 -18.69 -4.40 -4.72
N GLN A 172 -18.65 -3.17 -4.24
CA GLN A 172 -18.03 -2.86 -2.95
C GLN A 172 -18.76 -3.56 -1.78
N MET A 173 -20.08 -3.68 -1.86
CA MET A 173 -20.88 -4.43 -0.87
C MET A 173 -20.57 -5.93 -0.92
N GLU A 174 -20.40 -6.52 -2.11
CA GLU A 174 -19.97 -7.92 -2.25
C GLU A 174 -18.61 -8.14 -1.60
N ARG A 175 -17.63 -7.26 -1.87
CA ARG A 175 -16.30 -7.34 -1.25
C ARG A 175 -16.34 -7.23 0.27
N PHE A 176 -17.21 -6.40 0.83
CA PHE A 176 -17.37 -6.34 2.29
C PHE A 176 -18.01 -7.60 2.88
N LYS A 177 -18.92 -8.26 2.18
CA LYS A 177 -19.46 -9.55 2.62
C LYS A 177 -18.37 -10.62 2.63
N ASP A 178 -17.55 -10.68 1.58
CA ASP A 178 -16.43 -11.61 1.51
C ASP A 178 -15.43 -11.36 2.65
N GLN A 179 -15.12 -10.10 2.94
CA GLN A 179 -14.28 -9.72 4.08
C GLN A 179 -14.91 -10.15 5.42
N LEU A 180 -16.22 -9.95 5.60
CA LEU A 180 -16.90 -10.40 6.82
C LEU A 180 -16.81 -11.92 7.01
N GLU A 181 -16.94 -12.70 5.95
CA GLU A 181 -16.77 -14.17 5.98
C GLU A 181 -15.32 -14.57 6.32
N LYS A 182 -14.33 -13.86 5.79
CA LYS A 182 -12.91 -14.05 6.16
C LYS A 182 -12.67 -13.74 7.63
N GLY A 183 -13.24 -12.65 8.14
CA GLY A 183 -13.14 -12.29 9.56
C GLY A 183 -13.74 -13.35 10.48
N GLN A 184 -14.89 -13.94 10.10
CA GLN A 184 -15.47 -15.08 10.81
C GLN A 184 -14.60 -16.34 10.76
N SER A 185 -13.75 -16.45 9.73
CA SER A 185 -12.81 -17.55 9.53
C SER A 185 -11.45 -17.32 10.23
N GLY A 186 -11.30 -16.23 10.99
CA GLY A 186 -10.10 -15.95 11.78
C GLY A 186 -9.13 -14.94 11.18
N ASP A 187 -9.52 -14.24 10.11
CA ASP A 187 -8.73 -13.12 9.57
C ASP A 187 -8.93 -11.87 10.43
N GLU A 188 -7.95 -11.55 11.28
CA GLU A 188 -8.00 -10.39 12.18
C GLU A 188 -7.92 -9.04 11.41
N GLU A 189 -7.47 -9.05 10.16
CA GLU A 189 -7.33 -7.85 9.31
C GLU A 189 -8.57 -7.58 8.46
N ALA A 190 -9.57 -8.47 8.52
CA ALA A 190 -10.78 -8.37 7.72
C ALA A 190 -11.60 -7.11 8.05
N MET A 191 -12.08 -6.44 7.00
CA MET A 191 -12.91 -5.26 7.15
C MET A 191 -14.35 -5.60 7.52
N GLY A 192 -14.94 -4.81 8.43
CA GLY A 192 -16.38 -4.81 8.67
C GLY A 192 -17.18 -4.12 7.57
N VAL A 193 -18.48 -4.41 7.49
CA VAL A 193 -19.39 -3.75 6.55
C VAL A 193 -19.72 -2.34 7.04
N ASP A 194 -19.36 -1.31 6.27
CA ASP A 194 -19.78 0.08 6.51
C ASP A 194 -20.94 0.46 5.57
N THR A 195 -22.16 0.40 6.09
CA THR A 195 -23.37 0.70 5.30
C THR A 195 -23.51 2.18 4.94
N ASP A 196 -22.93 3.09 5.73
CA ASP A 196 -22.99 4.52 5.42
C ASP A 196 -22.00 4.87 4.30
N TYR A 197 -20.83 4.21 4.27
CA TYR A 197 -19.90 4.30 3.14
C TYR A 197 -20.52 3.77 1.84
N ILE A 198 -21.19 2.62 1.87
CA ILE A 198 -21.89 2.09 0.69
C ILE A 198 -22.98 3.05 0.22
N ARG A 199 -23.80 3.56 1.15
CA ARG A 199 -24.81 4.57 0.81
C ARG A 199 -24.19 5.81 0.17
N ALA A 200 -23.00 6.24 0.60
CA ALA A 200 -22.30 7.35 -0.02
C ALA A 200 -21.88 7.05 -1.47
N LEU A 201 -21.43 5.81 -1.76
CA LEU A 201 -21.10 5.38 -3.12
C LEU A 201 -22.33 5.34 -4.05
N GLU A 202 -23.51 4.98 -3.52
CA GLU A 202 -24.77 4.98 -4.28
C GLU A 202 -25.15 6.38 -4.82
N PHE A 203 -24.71 7.46 -4.15
CA PHE A 203 -24.89 8.84 -4.66
C PHE A 203 -23.95 9.19 -5.82
N GLY A 204 -22.98 8.33 -6.12
CA GLY A 204 -22.04 8.46 -7.23
C GLY A 204 -20.71 9.06 -6.81
N LEU A 205 -19.67 8.23 -6.76
CA LEU A 205 -18.27 8.65 -6.69
C LEU A 205 -17.69 8.66 -8.12
N PRO A 206 -17.22 9.81 -8.65
CA PRO A 206 -16.55 9.83 -9.95
C PRO A 206 -15.29 8.96 -9.94
N PRO A 207 -14.76 8.54 -11.11
CA PRO A 207 -13.51 7.80 -11.21
C PRO A 207 -12.39 8.52 -10.44
N THR A 208 -11.98 7.90 -9.33
CA THR A 208 -11.07 8.47 -8.34
C THR A 208 -9.92 7.49 -8.14
N GLY A 209 -8.74 8.00 -7.85
CA GLY A 209 -7.68 7.18 -7.26
C GLY A 209 -7.27 7.77 -5.93
N GLY A 210 -7.04 6.90 -4.97
CA GLY A 210 -6.58 7.22 -3.64
C GLY A 210 -5.07 7.06 -3.51
N ILE A 211 -4.51 7.76 -2.54
CA ILE A 211 -3.17 7.51 -2.04
C ILE A 211 -3.19 7.68 -0.52
N GLY A 212 -2.46 6.84 0.20
CA GLY A 212 -2.07 7.04 1.58
C GLY A 212 -0.55 7.11 1.66
N ILE A 213 -0.03 8.08 2.40
CA ILE A 213 1.41 8.22 2.65
C ILE A 213 1.63 8.07 4.15
N GLY A 214 2.54 7.17 4.54
CA GLY A 214 2.97 7.02 5.92
C GLY A 214 3.94 8.13 6.30
N ILE A 215 3.42 9.26 6.79
CA ILE A 215 4.24 10.43 7.14
C ILE A 215 5.29 10.08 8.19
N ASP A 216 4.95 9.31 9.21
CA ASP A 216 5.91 8.88 10.24
C ASP A 216 7.07 8.07 9.63
N ARG A 217 6.77 7.11 8.75
CA ARG A 217 7.79 6.29 8.06
C ARG A 217 8.66 7.13 7.13
N LEU A 218 8.06 8.10 6.45
CA LEU A 218 8.78 9.05 5.59
C LEU A 218 9.74 9.93 6.41
N VAL A 219 9.28 10.49 7.53
CA VAL A 219 10.13 11.29 8.43
C VAL A 219 11.25 10.44 9.03
N MET A 220 10.94 9.21 9.47
CA MET A 220 11.95 8.26 9.94
C MET A 220 13.07 8.06 8.92
N MET A 221 12.72 7.83 7.66
CA MET A 221 13.69 7.65 6.58
C MET A 221 14.51 8.91 6.33
N LEU A 222 13.87 10.08 6.23
CA LEU A 222 14.55 11.35 5.97
C LEU A 222 15.46 11.81 7.12
N ALA A 223 15.14 11.40 8.36
CA ALA A 223 15.90 11.75 9.56
C ALA A 223 16.91 10.66 9.99
N ASP A 224 17.04 9.55 9.25
CA ASP A 224 17.82 8.37 9.63
C ASP A 224 17.48 7.82 11.02
N VAL A 225 16.19 7.67 11.29
CA VAL A 225 15.64 7.22 12.57
C VAL A 225 14.94 5.88 12.40
N GLN A 226 15.32 4.90 13.22
CA GLN A 226 14.85 3.51 13.06
C GLN A 226 13.62 3.14 13.89
N THR A 227 13.21 4.01 14.82
CA THR A 227 12.03 3.80 15.66
C THR A 227 11.03 4.92 15.50
N ILE A 228 9.76 4.57 15.29
CA ILE A 228 8.66 5.53 15.18
C ILE A 228 8.52 6.42 16.42
N ARG A 229 8.97 5.93 17.59
CA ARG A 229 8.90 6.68 18.85
C ARG A 229 9.75 7.94 18.85
N ASP A 230 10.78 7.99 18.03
CA ASP A 230 11.70 9.12 17.96
C ASP A 230 11.19 10.22 17.02
N VAL A 231 10.15 9.92 16.20
CA VAL A 231 9.49 10.90 15.34
C VAL A 231 8.11 11.32 15.85
N VAL A 232 7.59 10.65 16.88
CA VAL A 232 6.31 10.98 17.54
C VAL A 232 6.58 11.61 18.90
N LEU A 233 6.15 12.87 19.10
CA LEU A 233 6.42 13.63 20.35
C LEU A 233 5.93 12.91 21.63
N PHE A 234 4.79 12.22 21.55
CA PHE A 234 4.19 11.50 22.66
C PHE A 234 3.74 10.10 22.19
N PRO A 235 4.65 9.12 22.11
CA PRO A 235 4.31 7.80 21.62
C PRO A 235 3.45 7.05 22.64
N THR A 236 2.61 6.13 22.16
CA THR A 236 1.84 5.25 23.05
C THR A 236 2.80 4.39 23.88
N LEU A 237 2.76 4.57 25.20
CA LEU A 237 3.53 3.79 26.15
C LEU A 237 2.68 2.62 26.66
N ARG A 238 3.34 1.54 27.07
CA ARG A 238 2.66 0.48 27.84
C ARG A 238 2.26 1.08 29.19
N PRO A 239 1.05 0.78 29.72
CA PRO A 239 0.68 1.17 31.07
C PRO A 239 1.71 0.69 32.11
N GLU A 240 1.90 1.45 33.18
CA GLU A 240 2.70 1.00 34.33
C GLU A 240 2.12 -0.31 34.89
N GLN A 241 3.00 -1.27 35.19
CA GLN A 241 2.66 -2.55 35.84
C GLN A 241 2.96 -2.48 37.33
#